data_AF-A0A1H1PTT1-F1
#
_entry.id   AF-A0A1H1PTT1-F1
#
_cell.length_a   1.000
_cell.length_b   1.000
_cell.length_c   1.000
_cell.angle_alpha   90.00
_cell.angle_beta   90.00
_cell.angle_gamma   90.00
#
_symmetry.space_group_name_H-M   'P 1'
#
loop_
_entity.id
_entity.type
_entity.pdbx_description
1 polymer ?
#
loop_
_entity_poly.entity_id
_entity_poly.type
_entity_poly.pdbx_seq_one_letter_code
_entity_poly.pdbx_strand_id
1 'polypeptide(L)'
;MNKGKKLLLGLAFSFGALTAANAQSVAPFKAGDRVAFMGNSITDGGHYHAYIWLYYMTHYPNMRLTMFNVGIGGDNVKQMSDRFEYEILSKKPTVMTLTWGMNDSGYFEWFKPDAATNWAIASVDTAKARYAVLDAKLKQHPEIKKIFILGSPYDESTKSNKNRYYPGKRVAFQKLIDFQQETAKKNGWPYVDFNHPMTEINTKWQQKDSLFSLTPNDRIHPDYEGHMVMAYLFLKTQGLANKPVADFSINAKSKAVAKAVNCSITNVTGTDDNISFNYLANSLPYPMDTVAVGGGWGNHNRQSGATKYVPFTQEFNQEVLAVKGLKDGDYKLIMDGQEIGQWSAKEISEGINLAEQTYTPEYQQALAIMHMNEERWDIERRLRNYAYVEFDLLKQKGLLYADNKAAMDTVIHESKKNPFINGNKDNYIRAQYKPVRDAWQKEQDALVDEIYATNKPKTHKVTLQLVK
;
A
#
# COMPACT_ATOMS: atom_id res chain seq x y z
N MET A 1 69.06 4.42 -49.61
CA MET A 1 69.40 4.28 -48.17
C MET A 1 68.77 5.42 -47.39
N ASN A 2 67.69 5.17 -46.64
CA ASN A 2 67.45 5.66 -45.27
C ASN A 2 66.00 5.38 -44.87
N LYS A 3 65.82 4.51 -43.87
CA LYS A 3 64.55 4.22 -43.21
C LYS A 3 64.41 5.13 -42.00
N GLY A 4 63.37 5.95 -41.97
CA GLY A 4 62.88 6.61 -40.75
C GLY A 4 61.82 5.73 -40.08
N LYS A 5 62.05 5.33 -38.82
CA LYS A 5 61.09 4.65 -37.96
C LYS A 5 59.98 5.62 -37.53
N LYS A 6 58.71 5.21 -37.59
CA LYS A 6 57.62 5.82 -36.84
C LYS A 6 57.12 4.84 -35.77
N LEU A 7 57.08 5.35 -34.54
CA LEU A 7 56.52 4.74 -33.34
C LEU A 7 54.98 4.71 -33.46
N LEU A 8 54.34 3.60 -33.12
CA LEU A 8 52.89 3.52 -32.91
C LEU A 8 52.66 3.11 -31.45
N LEU A 9 52.14 4.04 -30.64
CA LEU A 9 51.56 3.76 -29.34
C LEU A 9 50.17 3.13 -29.54
N GLY A 10 49.97 1.91 -29.05
CA GLY A 10 48.65 1.31 -28.88
C GLY A 10 48.10 1.63 -27.49
N LEU A 11 47.01 2.38 -27.40
CA LEU A 11 46.19 2.50 -26.19
C LEU A 11 45.29 1.27 -26.08
N ALA A 12 45.47 0.47 -25.03
CA ALA A 12 44.53 -0.57 -24.64
C ALA A 12 43.40 0.06 -23.82
N PHE A 13 42.17 0.06 -24.37
CA PHE A 13 40.96 0.38 -23.63
C PHE A 13 40.53 -0.84 -22.81
N SER A 14 40.74 -0.78 -21.50
CA SER A 14 40.18 -1.73 -20.55
C SER A 14 38.67 -1.49 -20.43
N PHE A 15 37.85 -2.40 -20.98
CA PHE A 15 36.42 -2.45 -20.70
C PHE A 15 36.22 -2.82 -19.22
N GLY A 16 35.99 -1.82 -18.37
CA GLY A 16 35.49 -2.04 -17.02
C GLY A 16 34.06 -2.59 -17.11
N ALA A 17 33.88 -3.85 -16.77
CA ALA A 17 32.56 -4.41 -16.53
C ALA A 17 31.92 -3.63 -15.37
N LEU A 18 30.95 -2.76 -15.71
CA LEU A 18 30.00 -2.22 -14.75
C LEU A 18 29.26 -3.42 -14.16
N THR A 19 29.68 -3.86 -12.98
CA THR A 19 28.86 -4.70 -12.12
C THR A 19 27.60 -3.89 -11.86
N ALA A 20 26.50 -4.24 -12.53
CA ALA A 20 25.18 -3.83 -12.11
C ALA A 20 25.07 -4.26 -10.64
N ALA A 21 25.11 -3.29 -9.73
CA ALA A 21 24.65 -3.53 -8.38
C ALA A 21 23.26 -4.12 -8.54
N ASN A 22 23.08 -5.38 -8.13
CA ASN A 22 21.75 -5.98 -8.01
C ASN A 22 20.99 -5.08 -7.03
N ALA A 23 20.26 -4.09 -7.55
CA ALA A 23 19.31 -3.34 -6.77
C ALA A 23 18.33 -4.38 -6.24
N GLN A 24 18.34 -4.59 -4.93
CA GLN A 24 17.43 -5.49 -4.24
C GLN A 24 16.01 -5.00 -4.55
N SER A 25 15.35 -5.67 -5.50
CA SER A 25 13.98 -5.36 -5.87
C SER A 25 13.06 -6.33 -5.16
N VAL A 26 11.97 -5.80 -4.60
CA VAL A 26 10.87 -6.64 -4.15
C VAL A 26 10.17 -7.10 -5.43
N ALA A 27 10.05 -8.40 -5.68
CA ALA A 27 9.32 -8.82 -6.87
C ALA A 27 7.83 -8.40 -6.76
N PRO A 28 7.18 -7.99 -7.86
CA PRO A 28 5.72 -7.95 -7.92
C PRO A 28 5.12 -9.28 -7.50
N PHE A 29 3.91 -9.23 -6.93
CA PHE A 29 3.14 -10.44 -6.69
C PHE A 29 2.74 -11.06 -8.03
N LYS A 30 2.41 -12.36 -8.00
CA LYS A 30 1.97 -13.12 -9.18
C LYS A 30 0.64 -13.80 -8.90
N ALA A 31 -0.06 -14.19 -9.98
CA ALA A 31 -1.33 -14.88 -9.88
C ALA A 31 -1.24 -16.10 -8.94
N GLY A 32 -2.22 -16.23 -8.05
CA GLY A 32 -2.28 -17.25 -7.02
C GLY A 32 -1.48 -16.94 -5.76
N ASP A 33 -0.74 -15.82 -5.68
CA ASP A 33 -0.05 -15.46 -4.44
C ASP A 33 -1.04 -15.20 -3.30
N ARG A 34 -0.64 -15.69 -2.13
CA ARG A 34 -1.31 -15.54 -0.84
C ARG A 34 -0.41 -14.70 0.04
N VAL A 35 -0.75 -13.42 0.24
CA VAL A 35 0.12 -12.41 0.85
C VAL A 35 -0.35 -12.08 2.26
N ALA A 36 0.40 -12.48 3.28
CA ALA A 36 0.09 -12.15 4.67
C ALA A 36 0.87 -10.91 5.13
N PHE A 37 0.18 -9.84 5.52
CA PHE A 37 0.79 -8.63 6.06
C PHE A 37 0.89 -8.71 7.58
N MET A 38 2.04 -9.15 8.10
CA MET A 38 2.26 -9.26 9.55
C MET A 38 2.75 -7.92 10.12
N GLY A 39 2.08 -7.45 11.17
CA GLY A 39 2.50 -6.23 11.87
C GLY A 39 1.75 -5.96 13.17
N ASN A 40 1.83 -4.71 13.62
CA ASN A 40 1.18 -4.21 14.82
C ASN A 40 -0.08 -3.39 14.50
N SER A 41 -0.47 -2.43 15.35
CA SER A 41 -1.62 -1.53 15.17
C SER A 41 -1.64 -0.79 13.82
N ILE A 42 -0.46 -0.41 13.28
CA ILE A 42 -0.34 0.28 11.98
C ILE A 42 -0.79 -0.63 10.83
N THR A 43 -0.62 -1.95 10.98
CA THR A 43 -1.12 -2.93 10.02
C THR A 43 -2.54 -3.33 10.34
N ASP A 44 -2.83 -3.52 11.63
CA ASP A 44 -4.12 -3.96 12.14
C ASP A 44 -5.26 -3.02 11.71
N GLY A 45 -5.17 -1.75 12.09
CA GLY A 45 -6.17 -0.72 11.79
C GLY A 45 -5.85 0.15 10.58
N GLY A 46 -4.76 -0.16 9.86
CA GLY A 46 -4.32 0.62 8.70
C GLY A 46 -4.84 0.09 7.36
N HIS A 47 -4.63 0.90 6.31
CA HIS A 47 -5.17 0.64 4.97
C HIS A 47 -4.10 0.37 3.90
N TYR A 48 -2.80 0.49 4.23
CA TYR A 48 -1.75 0.40 3.21
C TYR A 48 -1.79 -0.94 2.44
N HIS A 49 -2.11 -2.05 3.12
CA HIS A 49 -2.25 -3.36 2.49
C HIS A 49 -3.50 -3.46 1.61
N ALA A 50 -4.62 -2.87 2.02
CA ALA A 50 -5.83 -2.78 1.21
C ALA A 50 -5.63 -1.90 -0.04
N TYR A 51 -4.86 -0.81 0.07
CA TYR A 51 -4.49 0.06 -1.05
C TYR A 51 -3.53 -0.63 -2.02
N ILE A 52 -2.56 -1.40 -1.51
CA ILE A 52 -1.72 -2.27 -2.34
C ILE A 52 -2.61 -3.28 -3.09
N TRP A 53 -3.55 -3.95 -2.42
CA TRP A 53 -4.43 -4.90 -3.09
C TRP A 53 -5.31 -4.24 -4.15
N LEU A 54 -5.87 -3.07 -3.84
CA LEU A 54 -6.68 -2.29 -4.78
C LEU A 54 -5.92 -2.00 -6.08
N TYR A 55 -4.63 -1.62 -5.98
CA TYR A 55 -3.80 -1.43 -7.16
C TYR A 55 -3.66 -2.72 -7.99
N TYR A 56 -3.44 -3.87 -7.37
CA TYR A 56 -3.41 -5.14 -8.11
C TYR A 56 -4.78 -5.52 -8.69
N MET A 57 -5.88 -5.25 -7.97
CA MET A 57 -7.25 -5.51 -8.42
C MET A 57 -7.61 -4.71 -9.68
N THR A 58 -7.17 -3.45 -9.78
CA THR A 58 -7.49 -2.58 -10.92
C THR A 58 -6.45 -2.64 -12.03
N HIS A 59 -5.16 -2.61 -11.68
CA HIS A 59 -4.08 -2.54 -12.67
C HIS A 59 -3.73 -3.92 -13.26
N TYR A 60 -3.92 -5.01 -12.52
CA TYR A 60 -3.67 -6.38 -13.00
C TYR A 60 -4.92 -7.26 -12.85
N PRO A 61 -6.02 -6.96 -13.57
CA PRO A 61 -7.32 -7.56 -13.29
C PRO A 61 -7.36 -9.08 -13.49
N ASN A 62 -6.47 -9.63 -14.30
CA ASN A 62 -6.34 -11.07 -14.56
C ASN A 62 -5.38 -11.80 -13.60
N MET A 63 -4.79 -11.08 -12.64
CA MET A 63 -3.89 -11.61 -11.63
C MET A 63 -4.65 -11.76 -10.31
N ARG A 64 -5.33 -12.88 -10.13
CA ARG A 64 -6.05 -13.15 -8.87
C ARG A 64 -5.06 -13.39 -7.73
N LEU A 65 -5.19 -12.61 -6.66
CA LEU A 65 -4.41 -12.67 -5.42
C LEU A 65 -5.33 -12.94 -4.22
N THR A 66 -4.74 -13.33 -3.10
CA THR A 66 -5.41 -13.31 -1.80
C THR A 66 -4.51 -12.59 -0.81
N MET A 67 -4.96 -11.50 -0.21
CA MET A 67 -4.18 -10.80 0.82
C MET A 67 -4.86 -10.92 2.18
N PHE A 68 -4.05 -10.92 3.24
CA PHE A 68 -4.50 -11.03 4.62
C PHE A 68 -3.86 -9.96 5.48
N ASN A 69 -4.67 -9.23 6.22
CA ASN A 69 -4.23 -8.45 7.36
C ASN A 69 -3.90 -9.41 8.51
N VAL A 70 -2.65 -9.41 8.94
CA VAL A 70 -2.16 -10.17 10.10
C VAL A 70 -1.54 -9.23 11.14
N GLY A 71 -2.04 -7.99 11.18
CA GLY A 71 -1.81 -7.03 12.24
C GLY A 71 -2.60 -7.35 13.51
N ILE A 72 -2.03 -7.03 14.67
CA ILE A 72 -2.75 -6.93 15.96
C ILE A 72 -2.24 -5.68 16.69
N GLY A 73 -3.15 -4.83 17.16
CA GLY A 73 -2.82 -3.65 17.95
C GLY A 73 -1.97 -3.97 19.17
N GLY A 74 -0.95 -3.15 19.44
CA GLY A 74 -0.06 -3.31 20.61
C GLY A 74 1.06 -4.34 20.46
N ASP A 75 1.04 -5.19 19.41
CA ASP A 75 2.05 -6.21 19.21
C ASP A 75 3.48 -5.65 19.16
N ASN A 76 4.35 -6.25 19.97
CA ASN A 76 5.80 -6.26 19.78
C ASN A 76 6.25 -7.57 19.09
N VAL A 77 7.52 -7.69 18.74
CA VAL A 77 8.03 -8.83 17.96
C VAL A 77 7.90 -10.18 18.69
N LYS A 78 7.87 -10.18 20.03
CA LYS A 78 7.60 -11.40 20.79
C LYS A 78 6.15 -11.85 20.58
N GLN A 79 5.18 -10.94 20.70
CA GLN A 79 3.76 -11.27 20.50
C GLN A 79 3.49 -11.75 19.06
N MET A 80 4.18 -11.15 18.09
CA MET A 80 4.19 -11.64 16.70
C MET A 80 4.71 -13.09 16.62
N SER A 81 5.86 -13.39 17.22
CA SER A 81 6.41 -14.75 17.29
C SER A 81 5.44 -15.74 17.94
N ASP A 82 4.81 -15.30 19.03
CA ASP A 82 3.87 -16.05 19.85
C ASP A 82 2.58 -16.48 19.12
N ARG A 83 2.24 -15.83 18.00
CA ARG A 83 1.06 -16.12 17.18
C ARG A 83 1.39 -16.53 15.75
N PHE A 84 2.67 -16.72 15.42
CA PHE A 84 3.12 -17.00 14.06
C PHE A 84 2.44 -18.24 13.46
N GLU A 85 2.41 -19.35 14.19
CA GLU A 85 1.78 -20.59 13.73
C GLU A 85 0.26 -20.42 13.57
N TYR A 86 -0.38 -19.76 14.52
CA TYR A 86 -1.83 -19.58 14.57
C TYR A 86 -2.36 -18.61 13.52
N GLU A 87 -1.61 -17.55 13.20
CA GLU A 87 -2.10 -16.46 12.36
C GLU A 87 -1.39 -16.36 11.00
N ILE A 88 -0.16 -16.83 10.86
CA ILE A 88 0.56 -16.84 9.57
C ILE A 88 0.42 -18.21 8.92
N LEU A 89 0.91 -19.28 9.56
CA LEU A 89 0.95 -20.60 8.92
C LEU A 89 -0.46 -21.15 8.62
N SER A 90 -1.43 -20.88 9.48
CA SER A 90 -2.83 -21.26 9.26
C SER A 90 -3.42 -20.71 7.95
N LYS A 91 -2.93 -19.53 7.50
CA LYS A 91 -3.38 -18.87 6.26
C LYS A 91 -2.67 -19.41 5.02
N LYS A 92 -1.64 -20.26 5.18
CA LYS A 92 -0.85 -20.87 4.09
C LYS A 92 -0.37 -19.82 3.06
N PRO A 93 0.35 -18.77 3.49
CA PRO A 93 0.81 -17.73 2.58
C PRO A 93 1.91 -18.26 1.65
N THR A 94 1.96 -17.73 0.42
CA THR A 94 3.13 -17.87 -0.47
C THR A 94 4.13 -16.74 -0.22
N VAL A 95 3.65 -15.60 0.26
CA VAL A 95 4.44 -14.42 0.61
C VAL A 95 3.97 -13.90 1.97
N MET A 96 4.90 -13.48 2.82
CA MET A 96 4.58 -12.71 4.00
C MET A 96 5.40 -11.42 4.03
N THR A 97 4.77 -10.34 4.47
CA THR A 97 5.48 -9.13 4.89
C THR A 97 5.64 -9.13 6.40
N LEU A 98 6.71 -8.51 6.91
CA LEU A 98 6.94 -8.36 8.33
C LEU A 98 7.41 -6.93 8.65
N THR A 99 6.66 -6.25 9.51
CA THR A 99 7.03 -4.95 10.09
C THR A 99 6.90 -4.97 11.61
N TRP A 100 7.91 -4.51 12.34
CA TRP A 100 7.91 -4.45 13.81
C TRP A 100 8.84 -3.34 14.32
N GLY A 101 8.81 -3.09 15.64
CA GLY A 101 9.71 -2.15 16.32
C GLY A 101 9.02 -0.93 16.94
N MET A 102 7.83 -0.54 16.45
CA MET A 102 7.13 0.64 16.98
C MET A 102 6.73 0.46 18.44
N ASN A 103 6.14 -0.68 18.82
CA ASN A 103 5.85 -0.99 20.22
C ASN A 103 7.10 -1.44 20.99
N ASP A 104 8.03 -2.13 20.32
CA ASP A 104 9.26 -2.62 20.94
C ASP A 104 10.17 -1.50 21.46
N SER A 105 10.13 -0.32 20.84
CA SER A 105 10.88 0.86 21.28
C SER A 105 10.30 1.56 22.51
N GLY A 106 9.13 1.13 23.03
CA GLY A 106 8.52 1.68 24.24
C GLY A 106 7.81 3.03 24.08
N TYR A 107 7.18 3.48 25.16
CA TYR A 107 6.39 4.72 25.19
C TYR A 107 6.66 5.49 26.48
N PHE A 108 5.93 5.20 27.56
CA PHE A 108 6.00 5.97 28.81
C PHE A 108 7.35 5.81 29.53
N GLU A 109 8.12 4.77 29.22
CA GLU A 109 9.47 4.57 29.72
C GLU A 109 10.41 5.71 29.35
N TRP A 110 10.15 6.41 28.24
CA TRP A 110 10.92 7.57 27.78
C TRP A 110 10.79 8.81 28.67
N PHE A 111 9.83 8.82 29.61
CA PHE A 111 9.70 9.90 30.58
C PHE A 111 10.55 9.69 31.85
N LYS A 112 11.24 8.55 31.97
CA LYS A 112 12.14 8.31 33.11
C LYS A 112 13.44 9.11 32.96
N PRO A 113 14.02 9.62 34.06
CA PRO A 113 15.24 10.45 34.00
C PRO A 113 16.44 9.77 33.32
N ASP A 114 16.52 8.44 33.37
CA ASP A 114 17.63 7.63 32.84
C ASP A 114 17.32 6.99 31.47
N ALA A 115 16.19 7.33 30.84
CA ALA A 115 15.71 6.67 29.64
C ALA A 115 16.70 6.73 28.47
N ALA A 116 17.37 7.88 28.28
CA ALA A 116 18.36 8.06 27.21
C ALA A 116 19.58 7.13 27.34
N THR A 117 19.95 6.75 28.57
CA THR A 117 21.12 5.89 28.85
C THR A 117 20.72 4.42 28.95
N ASN A 118 19.65 4.12 29.70
CA ASN A 118 19.30 2.74 30.05
C ASN A 118 18.20 2.17 29.14
N TRP A 119 17.11 2.91 28.95
CA TRP A 119 15.98 2.41 28.16
C TRP A 119 16.31 2.32 26.66
N ALA A 120 17.04 3.30 26.12
CA ALA A 120 17.42 3.32 24.71
C ALA A 120 18.25 2.09 24.29
N ILE A 121 19.07 1.55 25.20
CA ILE A 121 19.85 0.33 24.97
C ILE A 121 18.97 -0.90 25.23
N ALA A 122 18.33 -0.95 26.41
CA ALA A 122 17.57 -2.12 26.85
C ALA A 122 16.40 -2.46 25.90
N SER A 123 15.67 -1.45 25.40
CA SER A 123 14.57 -1.66 24.44
C SER A 123 15.05 -2.29 23.15
N VAL A 124 16.16 -1.79 22.59
CA VAL A 124 16.74 -2.30 21.34
C VAL A 124 17.26 -3.73 21.51
N ASP A 125 18.06 -4.00 22.55
CA ASP A 125 18.65 -5.31 22.79
C ASP A 125 17.58 -6.37 23.11
N THR A 126 16.58 -6.00 23.92
CA THR A 126 15.45 -6.87 24.22
C THR A 126 14.65 -7.21 22.97
N ALA A 127 14.40 -6.24 22.09
CA ALA A 127 13.66 -6.47 20.87
C ALA A 127 14.44 -7.36 19.90
N LYS A 128 15.76 -7.17 19.76
CA LYS A 128 16.64 -8.06 18.97
C LYS A 128 16.64 -9.49 19.50
N ALA A 129 16.73 -9.67 20.83
CA ALA A 129 16.68 -10.98 21.45
C ALA A 129 15.34 -11.69 21.23
N ARG A 130 14.22 -10.94 21.34
CA ARG A 130 12.88 -11.46 21.04
C ARG A 130 12.71 -11.82 19.55
N TYR A 131 13.25 -10.98 18.66
CA TYR A 131 13.23 -11.23 17.23
C TYR A 131 14.01 -12.51 16.85
N ALA A 132 15.11 -12.85 17.55
CA ALA A 132 15.86 -14.07 17.26
C ALA A 132 14.99 -15.35 17.29
N VAL A 133 13.94 -15.37 18.12
CA VAL A 133 12.95 -16.47 18.14
C VAL A 133 12.12 -16.49 16.86
N LEU A 134 11.63 -15.33 16.42
CA LEU A 134 10.87 -15.22 15.17
C LEU A 134 11.75 -15.51 13.95
N ASP A 135 13.00 -15.02 13.92
CA ASP A 135 13.98 -15.28 12.85
C ASP A 135 14.20 -16.79 12.65
N ALA A 136 14.34 -17.54 13.73
CA ALA A 136 14.46 -18.99 13.69
C ALA A 136 13.23 -19.65 13.04
N LYS A 137 12.01 -19.20 13.40
CA LYS A 137 10.77 -19.67 12.77
C LYS A 137 10.72 -19.31 11.28
N LEU A 138 11.04 -18.08 10.91
CA LEU A 138 11.04 -17.63 9.50
C LEU A 138 11.98 -18.49 8.63
N LYS A 139 13.14 -18.88 9.17
CA LYS A 139 14.12 -19.74 8.49
C LYS A 139 13.66 -21.18 8.32
N GLN A 140 12.79 -21.69 9.18
CA GLN A 140 12.19 -23.02 9.05
C GLN A 140 11.17 -23.11 7.92
N HIS A 141 10.72 -21.97 7.38
CA HIS A 141 9.68 -21.91 6.35
C HIS A 141 10.17 -21.33 5.01
N PRO A 142 11.24 -21.85 4.37
CA PRO A 142 11.80 -21.29 3.14
C PRO A 142 10.79 -21.22 1.97
N GLU A 143 9.73 -22.01 2.01
CA GLU A 143 8.61 -22.00 1.05
C GLU A 143 7.82 -20.68 1.05
N ILE A 144 7.81 -19.95 2.17
CA ILE A 144 7.17 -18.64 2.29
C ILE A 144 8.21 -17.57 1.94
N LYS A 145 7.95 -16.76 0.91
CA LYS A 145 8.80 -15.60 0.59
C LYS A 145 8.61 -14.51 1.65
N LYS A 146 9.71 -13.95 2.18
CA LYS A 146 9.65 -12.88 3.18
C LYS A 146 9.98 -11.55 2.54
N ILE A 147 9.19 -10.53 2.86
CA ILE A 147 9.46 -9.13 2.54
C ILE A 147 9.48 -8.36 3.85
N PHE A 148 10.63 -7.80 4.22
CA PHE A 148 10.69 -6.93 5.39
C PHE A 148 10.10 -5.57 5.04
N ILE A 149 9.34 -4.98 5.93
CA ILE A 149 8.86 -3.60 5.82
C ILE A 149 9.50 -2.84 6.98
N LEU A 150 10.46 -1.98 6.67
CA LEU A 150 11.04 -1.06 7.62
C LEU A 150 9.96 -0.04 7.98
N GLY A 151 9.40 -0.17 9.18
CA GLY A 151 8.12 0.45 9.55
C GLY A 151 8.09 1.98 9.46
N SER A 152 6.89 2.53 9.25
CA SER A 152 6.63 3.98 9.20
C SER A 152 7.14 4.68 10.47
N PRO A 153 7.65 5.92 10.35
CA PRO A 153 8.40 6.56 11.43
C PRO A 153 7.52 6.99 12.61
N TYR A 154 8.15 7.07 13.79
CA TYR A 154 7.63 7.88 14.88
C TYR A 154 7.99 9.34 14.60
N ASP A 155 6.99 10.21 14.43
CA ASP A 155 7.20 11.61 14.09
C ASP A 155 7.54 12.45 15.33
N GLU A 156 8.82 12.42 15.71
CA GLU A 156 9.34 13.22 16.82
C GLU A 156 9.36 14.73 16.50
N SER A 157 9.44 15.12 15.21
CA SER A 157 9.68 16.50 14.79
C SER A 157 8.43 17.37 14.63
N THR A 158 7.25 16.77 14.44
CA THR A 158 5.99 17.55 14.40
C THR A 158 5.75 18.29 15.73
N LYS A 159 5.09 19.47 15.68
CA LYS A 159 4.66 20.21 16.87
C LYS A 159 3.22 19.88 17.33
N SER A 160 2.51 19.04 16.57
CA SER A 160 1.18 18.51 16.96
C SER A 160 1.29 17.48 18.09
N ASN A 161 0.18 17.10 18.74
CA ASN A 161 0.12 16.00 19.73
C ASN A 161 1.24 15.99 20.77
N LYS A 162 1.47 17.13 21.44
CA LYS A 162 2.57 17.31 22.40
C LYS A 162 2.52 16.29 23.55
N ASN A 163 1.33 15.84 23.94
CA ASN A 163 1.13 14.83 24.99
C ASN A 163 1.54 13.41 24.58
N ARG A 164 1.91 13.20 23.30
CA ARG A 164 2.40 11.94 22.74
C ARG A 164 3.86 12.03 22.29
N TYR A 165 4.58 13.03 22.78
CA TYR A 165 6.01 13.20 22.55
C TYR A 165 6.83 12.30 23.49
N TYR A 166 7.64 11.40 22.94
CA TYR A 166 8.47 10.42 23.66
C TYR A 166 9.94 10.65 23.28
N PRO A 167 10.71 11.42 24.08
CA PRO A 167 12.05 11.83 23.71
C PRO A 167 12.97 10.62 23.55
N GLY A 168 13.64 10.51 22.40
CA GLY A 168 14.60 9.43 22.14
C GLY A 168 13.99 8.16 21.54
N LYS A 169 12.65 8.05 21.49
CA LYS A 169 11.95 6.94 20.84
C LYS A 169 12.36 6.80 19.38
N ARG A 170 12.46 7.91 18.65
CA ARG A 170 12.88 7.92 17.24
C ARG A 170 14.24 7.26 17.07
N VAL A 171 15.22 7.60 17.92
CA VAL A 171 16.60 7.08 17.83
C VAL A 171 16.63 5.58 18.10
N ALA A 172 15.92 5.10 19.13
CA ALA A 172 15.83 3.66 19.40
C ALA A 172 15.12 2.91 18.27
N PHE A 173 14.03 3.47 17.73
CA PHE A 173 13.31 2.86 16.62
C PHE A 173 14.16 2.80 15.36
N GLN A 174 14.95 3.84 15.04
CA GLN A 174 15.91 3.83 13.93
C GLN A 174 16.91 2.66 14.05
N LYS A 175 17.47 2.41 15.25
CA LYS A 175 18.36 1.26 15.46
C LYS A 175 17.68 -0.09 15.18
N LEU A 176 16.36 -0.19 15.38
CA LEU A 176 15.57 -1.38 15.02
C LEU A 176 15.31 -1.45 13.52
N ILE A 177 15.14 -0.31 12.84
CA ILE A 177 15.06 -0.24 11.37
C ILE A 177 16.37 -0.71 10.73
N ASP A 178 17.51 -0.19 11.20
CA ASP A 178 18.84 -0.57 10.72
C ASP A 178 19.07 -2.08 10.90
N PHE A 179 18.75 -2.60 12.10
CA PHE A 179 18.84 -4.04 12.39
C PHE A 179 17.95 -4.90 11.49
N GLN A 180 16.71 -4.48 11.20
CA GLN A 180 15.81 -5.17 10.29
C GLN A 180 16.39 -5.21 8.87
N GLN A 181 16.93 -4.09 8.39
CA GLN A 181 17.54 -3.99 7.08
C GLN A 181 18.79 -4.90 6.96
N GLU A 182 19.67 -4.87 7.95
CA GLU A 182 20.86 -5.73 8.01
C GLU A 182 20.48 -7.22 8.03
N THR A 183 19.46 -7.57 8.81
CA THR A 183 18.95 -8.95 8.90
C THR A 183 18.37 -9.42 7.57
N ALA A 184 17.55 -8.59 6.92
CA ALA A 184 16.98 -8.88 5.62
C ALA A 184 18.09 -9.11 4.58
N LYS A 185 19.10 -8.23 4.53
CA LYS A 185 20.28 -8.39 3.66
C LYS A 185 21.04 -9.68 3.96
N LYS A 186 21.34 -9.96 5.23
CA LYS A 186 22.06 -11.17 5.66
C LYS A 186 21.36 -12.46 5.26
N ASN A 187 20.02 -12.48 5.33
CA ASN A 187 19.22 -13.66 4.99
C ASN A 187 18.80 -13.70 3.51
N GLY A 188 19.19 -12.71 2.69
CA GLY A 188 18.77 -12.62 1.29
C GLY A 188 17.27 -12.34 1.10
N TRP A 189 16.61 -11.75 2.09
CA TRP A 189 15.20 -11.38 2.02
C TRP A 189 15.04 -9.93 1.52
N PRO A 190 14.18 -9.66 0.53
CA PRO A 190 13.87 -8.29 0.09
C PRO A 190 13.27 -7.45 1.22
N TYR A 191 13.44 -6.12 1.15
CA TYR A 191 12.78 -5.19 2.06
C TYR A 191 12.24 -3.96 1.33
N VAL A 192 11.23 -3.34 1.94
CA VAL A 192 10.66 -2.04 1.59
C VAL A 192 10.93 -1.07 2.74
N ASP A 193 11.35 0.15 2.43
CA ASP A 193 11.60 1.17 3.44
C ASP A 193 10.49 2.22 3.48
N PHE A 194 9.72 2.25 4.57
CA PHE A 194 8.78 3.33 4.85
C PHE A 194 9.39 4.41 5.75
N ASN A 195 10.40 4.07 6.55
CA ASN A 195 10.88 4.94 7.61
C ASN A 195 11.54 6.21 7.06
N HIS A 196 12.56 6.04 6.22
CA HIS A 196 13.35 7.18 5.73
C HIS A 196 12.56 8.08 4.78
N PRO A 197 11.85 7.55 3.75
CA PRO A 197 11.12 8.41 2.82
C PRO A 197 9.97 9.18 3.49
N MET A 198 9.25 8.55 4.43
CA MET A 198 8.19 9.26 5.17
C MET A 198 8.77 10.29 6.15
N THR A 199 9.93 10.04 6.75
CA THR A 199 10.64 11.04 7.58
C THR A 199 11.04 12.25 6.76
N GLU A 200 11.52 12.05 5.53
CA GLU A 200 11.85 13.13 4.60
C GLU A 200 10.61 13.96 4.24
N ILE A 201 9.49 13.30 3.92
CA ILE A 201 8.21 13.96 3.64
C ILE A 201 7.77 14.81 4.85
N ASN A 202 7.74 14.21 6.05
CA ASN A 202 7.40 14.94 7.29
C ASN A 202 8.29 16.16 7.47
N THR A 203 9.61 15.99 7.38
CA THR A 203 10.58 17.09 7.55
C THR A 203 10.33 18.22 6.55
N LYS A 204 10.15 17.88 5.26
CA LYS A 204 9.93 18.86 4.18
C LYS A 204 8.64 19.66 4.38
N TRP A 205 7.56 18.99 4.77
CA TRP A 205 6.26 19.66 4.92
C TRP A 205 6.12 20.39 6.25
N GLN A 206 6.84 19.96 7.29
CA GLN A 206 6.94 20.66 8.57
C GLN A 206 7.65 22.01 8.47
N GLN A 207 8.47 22.24 7.43
CA GLN A 207 9.02 23.56 7.12
C GLN A 207 7.94 24.56 6.70
N LYS A 208 6.82 24.09 6.13
CA LYS A 208 5.68 24.92 5.70
C LYS A 208 4.62 25.03 6.79
N ASP A 209 4.33 23.91 7.45
CA ASP A 209 3.40 23.85 8.57
C ASP A 209 3.99 22.96 9.66
N SER A 210 4.45 23.57 10.75
CA SER A 210 5.08 22.82 11.85
C SER A 210 4.16 21.83 12.58
N LEU A 211 2.84 21.88 12.35
CA LEU A 211 1.88 20.91 12.87
C LEU A 211 1.69 19.70 11.94
N PHE A 212 2.15 19.78 10.70
CA PHE A 212 2.04 18.70 9.72
C PHE A 212 2.66 17.40 10.25
N SER A 213 1.99 16.29 9.94
CA SER A 213 2.50 14.93 10.15
C SER A 213 1.69 13.98 9.29
N LEU A 214 2.35 13.00 8.66
CA LEU A 214 1.66 11.84 8.09
C LEU A 214 1.01 10.94 9.17
N THR A 215 1.30 11.19 10.45
CA THR A 215 0.76 10.51 11.64
C THR A 215 0.06 11.52 12.58
N PRO A 216 -1.01 12.19 12.11
CA PRO A 216 -1.51 13.45 12.67
C PRO A 216 -2.21 13.33 14.03
N ASN A 217 -2.48 12.12 14.53
CA ASN A 217 -3.24 11.91 15.77
C ASN A 217 -2.37 11.67 17.00
N ASP A 218 -1.22 11.02 16.82
CA ASP A 218 -0.40 10.58 17.96
C ASP A 218 1.08 10.40 17.65
N ARG A 219 1.54 10.82 16.45
CA ARG A 219 2.92 10.66 15.96
C ARG A 219 3.31 9.22 15.62
N ILE A 220 2.38 8.28 15.67
CA ILE A 220 2.62 6.83 15.53
C ILE A 220 1.81 6.25 14.37
N HIS A 221 0.50 6.50 14.35
CA HIS A 221 -0.42 5.87 13.40
C HIS A 221 -0.65 6.77 12.19
N PRO A 222 -0.30 6.31 10.97
CA PRO A 222 -0.59 7.07 9.76
C PRO A 222 -2.10 7.21 9.52
N ASP A 223 -2.52 8.36 9.01
CA ASP A 223 -3.89 8.56 8.51
C ASP A 223 -4.03 8.00 7.07
N TYR A 224 -5.19 8.11 6.42
CA TYR A 224 -5.45 7.56 5.08
C TYR A 224 -4.40 8.00 4.05
N GLU A 225 -4.03 9.28 4.01
CA GLU A 225 -2.96 9.77 3.12
C GLU A 225 -1.58 9.19 3.47
N GLY A 226 -1.28 8.98 4.75
CA GLY A 226 -0.04 8.34 5.19
C GLY A 226 0.03 6.88 4.77
N HIS A 227 -1.09 6.15 4.89
CA HIS A 227 -1.21 4.79 4.37
C HIS A 227 -1.11 4.71 2.85
N MET A 228 -1.60 5.73 2.13
CA MET A 228 -1.43 5.82 0.67
C MET A 228 0.03 6.08 0.27
N VAL A 229 0.77 6.91 1.03
CA VAL A 229 2.22 7.06 0.86
C VAL A 229 2.94 5.72 1.08
N MET A 230 2.57 4.96 2.10
CA MET A 230 3.13 3.61 2.33
C MET A 230 2.84 2.65 1.16
N ALA A 231 1.60 2.64 0.66
CA ALA A 231 1.24 1.83 -0.50
C ALA A 231 2.05 2.21 -1.74
N TYR A 232 2.20 3.51 -2.03
CA TYR A 232 3.06 4.03 -3.10
C TYR A 232 4.51 3.53 -2.96
N LEU A 233 5.12 3.66 -1.79
CA LEU A 233 6.51 3.24 -1.56
C LEU A 233 6.68 1.72 -1.76
N PHE A 234 5.70 0.93 -1.33
CA PHE A 234 5.69 -0.51 -1.53
C PHE A 234 5.64 -0.87 -3.03
N LEU A 235 4.66 -0.33 -3.75
CA LEU A 235 4.50 -0.56 -5.19
C LEU A 235 5.71 -0.06 -6.00
N LYS A 236 6.30 1.06 -5.61
CA LYS A 236 7.52 1.61 -6.22
C LYS A 236 8.72 0.70 -6.01
N THR A 237 8.89 0.16 -4.81
CA THR A 237 9.93 -0.82 -4.51
C THR A 237 9.70 -2.15 -5.26
N GLN A 238 8.45 -2.44 -5.63
CA GLN A 238 8.11 -3.55 -6.53
C GLN A 238 8.49 -3.31 -8.00
N GLY A 239 9.00 -2.13 -8.36
CA GLY A 239 9.31 -1.79 -9.75
C GLY A 239 8.06 -1.63 -10.61
N LEU A 240 6.94 -1.22 -10.01
CA LEU A 240 5.65 -1.04 -10.69
C LEU A 240 5.43 0.39 -11.19
N ALA A 241 6.31 1.33 -10.82
CA ALA A 241 6.26 2.70 -11.30
C ALA A 241 6.47 2.79 -12.83
N ASN A 242 5.85 3.80 -13.43
CA ASN A 242 5.88 4.14 -14.86
C ASN A 242 5.32 3.03 -15.78
N LYS A 243 4.39 2.22 -15.25
CA LYS A 243 3.55 1.31 -16.03
C LYS A 243 2.19 1.96 -16.19
N PRO A 244 1.87 2.55 -17.35
CA PRO A 244 0.62 3.29 -17.52
C PRO A 244 -0.57 2.34 -17.46
N VAL A 245 -1.71 2.85 -16.99
CA VAL A 245 -3.03 2.21 -17.14
C VAL A 245 -3.28 1.99 -18.63
N ALA A 246 -3.13 3.05 -19.44
CA ALA A 246 -3.05 3.00 -20.88
C ALA A 246 -2.35 4.25 -21.41
N ASP A 247 -1.78 4.18 -22.61
CA ASP A 247 -1.20 5.35 -23.28
C ASP A 247 -1.33 5.18 -24.79
N PHE A 248 -2.19 5.98 -25.40
CA PHE A 248 -2.57 5.82 -26.78
C PHE A 248 -2.70 7.15 -27.51
N SER A 249 -2.42 7.12 -28.81
CA SER A 249 -2.58 8.28 -29.65
C SER A 249 -3.12 7.96 -31.03
N ILE A 250 -3.96 8.86 -31.55
CA ILE A 250 -4.63 8.74 -32.85
C ILE A 250 -4.30 9.99 -33.66
N ASN A 251 -4.18 9.84 -34.97
CA ASN A 251 -4.13 10.97 -35.90
C ASN A 251 -5.50 11.11 -36.58
N ALA A 252 -6.21 12.21 -36.32
CA ALA A 252 -7.58 12.39 -36.78
C ALA A 252 -7.72 12.47 -38.31
N LYS A 253 -6.75 13.10 -38.99
CA LYS A 253 -6.75 13.27 -40.45
C LYS A 253 -6.58 11.94 -41.19
N SER A 254 -5.63 11.12 -40.76
CA SER A 254 -5.34 9.81 -41.36
C SER A 254 -6.19 8.68 -40.79
N LYS A 255 -6.87 8.91 -39.65
CA LYS A 255 -7.63 7.91 -38.88
C LYS A 255 -6.77 6.73 -38.42
N ALA A 256 -5.45 6.95 -38.31
CA ALA A 256 -4.49 5.94 -37.91
C ALA A 256 -4.24 5.99 -36.40
N VAL A 257 -4.12 4.81 -35.78
CA VAL A 257 -3.62 4.64 -34.42
C VAL A 257 -2.10 4.76 -34.46
N ALA A 258 -1.55 5.81 -33.87
CA ALA A 258 -0.11 6.07 -33.85
C ALA A 258 0.58 5.42 -32.65
N LYS A 259 -0.15 5.17 -31.56
CA LYS A 259 0.34 4.52 -30.34
C LYS A 259 -0.80 3.80 -29.63
N ALA A 260 -0.54 2.63 -29.08
CA ALA A 260 -1.44 1.90 -28.19
C ALA A 260 -0.62 1.05 -27.22
N VAL A 261 -0.46 1.54 -25.98
CA VAL A 261 0.22 0.84 -24.89
C VAL A 261 -0.82 0.41 -23.86
N ASN A 262 -0.78 -0.86 -23.47
CA ASN A 262 -1.70 -1.49 -22.52
C ASN A 262 -3.20 -1.34 -22.84
N CYS A 263 -3.52 -1.19 -24.13
CA CYS A 263 -4.88 -1.07 -24.63
C CYS A 263 -4.97 -1.48 -26.10
N SER A 264 -6.19 -1.55 -26.62
CA SER A 264 -6.52 -1.69 -28.03
C SER A 264 -7.43 -0.55 -28.47
N ILE A 265 -7.10 0.07 -29.61
CA ILE A 265 -7.91 1.10 -30.26
C ILE A 265 -8.38 0.54 -31.61
N THR A 266 -9.69 0.55 -31.83
CA THR A 266 -10.31 0.03 -33.06
C THR A 266 -11.39 0.96 -33.58
N ASN A 267 -11.89 0.73 -34.80
CA ASN A 267 -13.02 1.46 -35.40
C ASN A 267 -12.86 2.99 -35.38
N VAL A 268 -11.65 3.48 -35.68
CA VAL A 268 -11.40 4.92 -35.82
C VAL A 268 -12.14 5.46 -37.04
N THR A 269 -13.12 6.32 -36.81
CA THR A 269 -14.07 6.84 -37.80
C THR A 269 -14.36 8.31 -37.56
N GLY A 270 -15.03 8.99 -38.51
CA GLY A 270 -15.35 10.41 -38.41
C GLY A 270 -14.36 11.32 -39.14
N THR A 271 -14.29 12.58 -38.70
CA THR A 271 -13.53 13.70 -39.28
C THR A 271 -12.69 14.40 -38.22
N ASP A 272 -11.88 15.39 -38.60
CA ASP A 272 -10.99 16.12 -37.69
C ASP A 272 -11.72 17.10 -36.75
N ASP A 273 -13.03 17.31 -36.92
CA ASP A 273 -13.93 18.04 -36.02
C ASP A 273 -14.92 17.14 -35.24
N ASN A 274 -14.96 15.85 -35.55
CA ASN A 274 -15.81 14.85 -34.89
C ASN A 274 -15.28 13.44 -35.13
N ILE A 275 -14.38 12.97 -34.25
CA ILE A 275 -13.73 11.66 -34.37
C ILE A 275 -14.24 10.70 -33.30
N SER A 276 -14.51 9.45 -33.70
CA SER A 276 -14.92 8.37 -32.79
C SER A 276 -14.06 7.13 -32.95
N PHE A 277 -13.88 6.39 -31.87
CA PHE A 277 -13.16 5.11 -31.86
C PHE A 277 -13.60 4.25 -30.68
N ASN A 278 -13.29 2.96 -30.74
CA ASN A 278 -13.47 2.03 -29.64
C ASN A 278 -12.15 1.91 -28.87
N TYR A 279 -12.24 2.02 -27.55
CA TYR A 279 -11.13 1.91 -26.60
C TYR A 279 -11.35 0.69 -25.69
N LEU A 280 -10.37 -0.20 -25.61
CA LEU A 280 -10.35 -1.29 -24.64
C LEU A 280 -9.02 -1.28 -23.90
N ALA A 281 -9.04 -0.91 -22.62
CA ALA A 281 -7.87 -1.00 -21.75
C ALA A 281 -7.60 -2.45 -21.30
N ASN A 282 -6.37 -2.75 -20.88
CA ASN A 282 -6.05 -4.00 -20.17
C ASN A 282 -6.04 -3.85 -18.64
N SER A 283 -6.17 -2.61 -18.16
CA SER A 283 -6.13 -2.21 -16.75
C SER A 283 -7.19 -1.13 -16.53
N LEU A 284 -7.71 -1.05 -15.30
CA LEU A 284 -8.54 0.07 -14.86
C LEU A 284 -7.66 1.14 -14.19
N PRO A 285 -8.07 2.42 -14.19
CA PRO A 285 -7.40 3.45 -13.40
C PRO A 285 -7.47 3.11 -11.90
N TYR A 286 -6.50 3.58 -11.13
CA TYR A 286 -6.54 3.51 -9.67
C TYR A 286 -7.56 4.54 -9.14
N PRO A 287 -8.64 4.09 -8.48
CA PRO A 287 -9.61 4.97 -7.86
C PRO A 287 -9.03 5.47 -6.55
N MET A 288 -9.09 6.78 -6.33
CA MET A 288 -8.51 7.39 -5.14
C MET A 288 -9.61 8.08 -4.36
N ASP A 289 -9.77 7.68 -3.09
CA ASP A 289 -10.84 8.21 -2.26
C ASP A 289 -10.64 9.72 -2.02
N THR A 290 -11.72 10.47 -2.31
CA THR A 290 -11.77 11.93 -2.23
C THR A 290 -12.50 12.43 -0.99
N VAL A 291 -13.14 11.52 -0.24
CA VAL A 291 -13.79 11.78 1.03
C VAL A 291 -13.02 11.03 2.11
N ALA A 292 -12.99 11.55 3.33
CA ALA A 292 -12.61 10.74 4.48
C ALA A 292 -13.83 9.90 4.86
N VAL A 293 -14.11 8.84 4.09
CA VAL A 293 -15.08 7.80 4.47
C VAL A 293 -14.33 6.63 5.10
N GLY A 294 -14.96 5.98 6.07
CA GLY A 294 -14.31 5.02 6.97
C GLY A 294 -14.09 5.65 8.35
N GLY A 295 -14.74 5.10 9.37
CA GLY A 295 -14.69 5.57 10.75
C GLY A 295 -13.41 5.19 11.51
N GLY A 296 -12.27 5.13 10.81
CA GLY A 296 -10.97 4.80 11.40
C GLY A 296 -10.54 5.78 12.49
N TRP A 297 -9.67 5.32 13.39
CA TRP A 297 -9.17 5.97 14.61
C TRP A 297 -8.80 7.46 14.48
N GLY A 298 -9.79 8.35 14.55
CA GLY A 298 -9.56 9.80 14.41
C GLY A 298 -8.99 10.18 13.05
N ASN A 299 -9.24 9.39 12.00
CA ASN A 299 -8.78 9.71 10.65
C ASN A 299 -9.51 10.96 10.15
N HIS A 300 -8.77 11.90 9.56
CA HIS A 300 -9.25 13.23 9.21
C HIS A 300 -8.95 13.60 7.75
N ASN A 301 -7.87 13.08 7.20
CA ASN A 301 -7.43 13.37 5.84
C ASN A 301 -7.88 12.27 4.86
N ARG A 302 -8.20 12.63 3.63
CA ARG A 302 -8.60 11.70 2.56
C ARG A 302 -7.39 10.98 1.94
N GLN A 303 -7.59 9.76 1.40
CA GLN A 303 -6.54 9.01 0.68
C GLN A 303 -5.87 9.85 -0.42
N SER A 304 -6.67 10.61 -1.18
CA SER A 304 -6.18 11.52 -2.23
C SER A 304 -5.30 12.67 -1.76
N GLY A 305 -5.21 12.95 -0.47
CA GLY A 305 -4.26 13.91 0.10
C GLY A 305 -2.80 13.55 -0.19
N ALA A 306 -2.51 12.25 -0.35
CA ALA A 306 -1.16 11.74 -0.58
C ALA A 306 -0.51 12.25 -1.87
N THR A 307 -1.27 12.63 -2.89
CA THR A 307 -0.71 13.14 -4.16
C THR A 307 0.00 14.48 -4.02
N LYS A 308 -0.19 15.19 -2.90
CA LYS A 308 0.62 16.36 -2.54
C LYS A 308 2.06 15.97 -2.19
N TYR A 309 2.26 14.75 -1.70
CA TYR A 309 3.52 14.29 -1.09
C TYR A 309 4.31 13.36 -2.00
N VAL A 310 3.60 12.56 -2.79
CA VAL A 310 4.18 11.59 -3.71
C VAL A 310 3.54 11.71 -5.09
N PRO A 311 4.30 11.51 -6.18
CA PRO A 311 3.80 11.62 -7.55
C PRO A 311 3.01 10.37 -7.99
N PHE A 312 2.03 9.94 -7.18
CA PHE A 312 1.32 8.68 -7.43
C PHE A 312 0.61 8.70 -8.78
N THR A 313 -0.10 9.78 -9.11
CA THR A 313 -0.80 9.89 -10.40
C THR A 313 0.18 9.78 -11.57
N GLN A 314 1.32 10.48 -11.48
CA GLN A 314 2.32 10.51 -12.54
C GLN A 314 3.02 9.15 -12.73
N GLU A 315 3.28 8.43 -11.65
CA GLU A 315 4.04 7.16 -11.71
C GLU A 315 3.15 5.92 -11.85
N PHE A 316 1.89 5.95 -11.40
CA PHE A 316 1.05 4.74 -11.29
C PHE A 316 -0.35 4.86 -11.92
N ASN A 317 -0.80 6.08 -12.23
CA ASN A 317 -2.18 6.31 -12.66
C ASN A 317 -2.25 7.19 -13.93
N GLN A 318 -1.49 6.77 -14.94
CA GLN A 318 -1.47 7.42 -16.27
C GLN A 318 -2.34 6.63 -17.24
N GLU A 319 -3.47 7.22 -17.64
CA GLU A 319 -4.37 6.74 -18.69
C GLU A 319 -4.46 7.82 -19.79
N VAL A 320 -3.42 7.91 -20.62
CA VAL A 320 -3.18 9.07 -21.47
C VAL A 320 -3.84 8.88 -22.85
N LEU A 321 -4.77 9.78 -23.17
CA LEU A 321 -5.40 9.94 -24.47
C LEU A 321 -4.78 11.13 -25.21
N ALA A 322 -4.23 10.90 -26.41
CA ALA A 322 -3.83 11.99 -27.30
C ALA A 322 -4.44 11.88 -28.70
N VAL A 323 -4.96 12.98 -29.25
CA VAL A 323 -5.45 13.00 -30.64
C VAL A 323 -4.85 14.17 -31.41
N LYS A 324 -4.03 13.85 -32.43
CA LYS A 324 -3.33 14.82 -33.26
C LYS A 324 -4.12 15.15 -34.52
N GLY A 325 -3.95 16.36 -35.03
CA GLY A 325 -4.52 16.78 -36.30
C GLY A 325 -6.03 17.06 -36.25
N LEU A 326 -6.57 17.26 -35.04
CA LEU A 326 -7.88 17.88 -34.85
C LEU A 326 -7.89 19.30 -35.43
N LYS A 327 -9.05 19.79 -35.85
CA LYS A 327 -9.24 21.19 -36.19
C LYS A 327 -9.11 22.05 -34.93
N ASP A 328 -8.58 23.27 -35.06
CA ASP A 328 -8.47 24.19 -33.94
C ASP A 328 -9.84 24.48 -33.30
N GLY A 329 -9.87 24.53 -31.97
CA GLY A 329 -11.06 24.78 -31.16
C GLY A 329 -11.11 23.86 -29.94
N ASP A 330 -12.22 23.94 -29.22
CA ASP A 330 -12.48 23.10 -28.04
C ASP A 330 -13.31 21.88 -28.41
N TYR A 331 -13.05 20.76 -27.75
CA TYR A 331 -13.73 19.49 -27.99
C TYR A 331 -14.32 18.96 -26.70
N LYS A 332 -15.55 18.45 -26.81
CA LYS A 332 -16.15 17.58 -25.79
C LYS A 332 -15.60 16.18 -25.95
N LEU A 333 -15.09 15.61 -24.85
CA LEU A 333 -14.85 14.18 -24.72
C LEU A 333 -16.14 13.52 -24.28
N ILE A 334 -16.62 12.56 -25.07
CA ILE A 334 -17.81 11.78 -24.79
C ILE A 334 -17.40 10.30 -24.74
N MET A 335 -17.73 9.61 -23.66
CA MET A 335 -17.49 8.18 -23.50
C MET A 335 -18.82 7.49 -23.22
N ASP A 336 -19.17 6.50 -24.03
CA ASP A 336 -20.44 5.76 -23.95
C ASP A 336 -21.70 6.66 -23.90
N GLY A 337 -21.63 7.80 -24.60
CA GLY A 337 -22.72 8.78 -24.67
C GLY A 337 -22.76 9.79 -23.52
N GLN A 338 -21.86 9.69 -22.55
CA GLN A 338 -21.73 10.64 -21.45
C GLN A 338 -20.62 11.66 -21.74
N GLU A 339 -20.94 12.95 -21.61
CA GLU A 339 -19.93 14.02 -21.63
C GLU A 339 -19.04 13.93 -20.38
N ILE A 340 -17.74 13.77 -20.60
CA ILE A 340 -16.73 13.65 -19.54
C ILE A 340 -16.13 15.01 -19.20
N GLY A 341 -15.87 15.83 -20.22
CA GLY A 341 -15.27 17.15 -20.07
C GLY A 341 -14.95 17.78 -21.42
N GLN A 342 -14.34 18.96 -21.37
CA GLN A 342 -13.98 19.76 -22.54
C GLN A 342 -12.52 20.20 -22.44
N TRP A 343 -11.81 20.09 -23.56
CA TRP A 343 -10.40 20.49 -23.71
C TRP A 343 -10.17 21.10 -25.08
N SER A 344 -9.17 21.96 -25.19
CA SER A 344 -8.70 22.45 -26.49
C SER A 344 -8.07 21.33 -27.32
N ALA A 345 -8.10 21.47 -28.65
CA ALA A 345 -7.37 20.59 -29.57
C ALA A 345 -5.88 20.49 -29.22
N LYS A 346 -5.29 21.56 -28.68
CA LYS A 346 -3.90 21.61 -28.25
C LYS A 346 -3.66 20.70 -27.04
N GLU A 347 -4.46 20.82 -25.99
CA GLU A 347 -4.36 19.97 -24.79
C GLU A 347 -4.57 18.49 -25.13
N ILE A 348 -5.56 18.20 -25.99
CA ILE A 348 -5.79 16.83 -26.48
C ILE A 348 -4.61 16.32 -27.31
N SER A 349 -3.96 17.18 -28.11
CA SER A 349 -2.78 16.79 -28.88
C SER A 349 -1.54 16.56 -28.00
N GLU A 350 -1.45 17.25 -26.86
CA GLU A 350 -0.37 17.09 -25.86
C GLU A 350 -0.60 15.86 -24.98
N GLY A 351 -1.87 15.50 -24.75
CA GLY A 351 -2.31 14.32 -24.03
C GLY A 351 -3.07 14.70 -22.76
N ILE A 352 -4.26 14.14 -22.60
CA ILE A 352 -5.08 14.28 -21.38
C ILE A 352 -5.10 12.96 -20.62
N ASN A 353 -5.04 13.03 -19.29
CA ASN A 353 -5.06 11.85 -18.43
C ASN A 353 -6.51 11.52 -18.01
N LEU A 354 -7.06 10.45 -18.58
CA LEU A 354 -8.41 9.96 -18.30
C LEU A 354 -8.57 9.47 -16.85
N ALA A 355 -7.48 8.99 -16.22
CA ALA A 355 -7.49 8.54 -14.84
C ALA A 355 -7.73 9.68 -13.81
N GLU A 356 -7.72 10.94 -14.25
CA GLU A 356 -8.09 12.09 -13.42
C GLU A 356 -9.55 12.54 -13.65
N GLN A 357 -10.26 11.91 -14.60
CA GLN A 357 -11.64 12.21 -14.94
C GLN A 357 -12.57 11.21 -14.24
N THR A 358 -13.06 11.57 -13.04
CA THR A 358 -13.76 10.60 -12.18
C THR A 358 -15.07 10.07 -12.75
N TYR A 359 -15.61 10.68 -13.80
CA TYR A 359 -16.86 10.30 -14.43
C TYR A 359 -16.71 9.42 -15.66
N THR A 360 -15.49 9.01 -16.04
CA THR A 360 -15.37 8.02 -17.12
C THR A 360 -15.97 6.67 -16.69
N PRO A 361 -16.49 5.88 -17.65
CA PRO A 361 -16.99 4.54 -17.36
C PRO A 361 -15.97 3.64 -16.64
N GLU A 362 -14.69 3.66 -17.05
CA GLU A 362 -13.65 2.87 -16.39
C GLU A 362 -13.34 3.35 -14.97
N TYR A 363 -13.37 4.67 -14.69
CA TYR A 363 -13.18 5.19 -13.35
C TYR A 363 -14.36 4.84 -12.42
N GLN A 364 -15.60 4.90 -12.92
CA GLN A 364 -16.78 4.48 -12.17
C GLN A 364 -16.74 2.98 -11.83
N GLN A 365 -16.29 2.15 -12.78
CA GLN A 365 -16.04 0.73 -12.54
C GLN A 365 -14.96 0.52 -11.47
N ALA A 366 -13.88 1.30 -11.51
CA ALA A 366 -12.82 1.27 -10.50
C ALA A 366 -13.33 1.69 -9.10
N LEU A 367 -14.16 2.73 -9.00
CA LEU A 367 -14.78 3.15 -7.74
C LEU A 367 -15.64 2.05 -7.11
N ALA A 368 -16.41 1.31 -7.91
CA ALA A 368 -17.17 0.16 -7.41
C ALA A 368 -16.25 -0.89 -6.75
N ILE A 369 -15.10 -1.17 -7.37
CA ILE A 369 -14.07 -2.08 -6.82
C ILE A 369 -13.47 -1.51 -5.53
N MET A 370 -13.19 -0.20 -5.48
CA MET A 370 -12.70 0.47 -4.27
C MET A 370 -13.66 0.29 -3.09
N HIS A 371 -14.95 0.54 -3.30
CA HIS A 371 -15.96 0.41 -2.25
C HIS A 371 -16.13 -1.05 -1.79
N MET A 372 -16.14 -2.02 -2.71
CA MET A 372 -16.15 -3.43 -2.31
C MET A 372 -14.89 -3.84 -1.53
N ASN A 373 -13.73 -3.29 -1.89
CA ASN A 373 -12.49 -3.56 -1.15
C ASN A 373 -12.47 -2.92 0.24
N GLU A 374 -13.13 -1.77 0.41
CA GLU A 374 -13.33 -1.13 1.72
C GLU A 374 -14.27 -1.96 2.60
N GLU A 375 -15.43 -2.39 2.08
CA GLU A 375 -16.33 -3.31 2.80
C GLU A 375 -15.61 -4.59 3.23
N ARG A 376 -14.79 -5.16 2.32
CA ARG A 376 -13.96 -6.34 2.61
C ARG A 376 -12.97 -6.05 3.75
N TRP A 377 -12.31 -4.89 3.74
CA TRP A 377 -11.40 -4.49 4.81
C TRP A 377 -12.13 -4.33 6.16
N ASP A 378 -13.31 -3.72 6.16
CA ASP A 378 -14.14 -3.54 7.36
C ASP A 378 -14.55 -4.88 7.99
N ILE A 379 -14.89 -5.87 7.17
CA ILE A 379 -15.18 -7.22 7.66
C ILE A 379 -13.91 -7.90 8.19
N GLU A 380 -12.77 -7.74 7.50
CA GLU A 380 -11.47 -8.26 7.94
C GLU A 380 -11.08 -7.70 9.31
N ARG A 381 -11.34 -6.41 9.56
CA ARG A 381 -11.15 -5.76 10.88
C ARG A 381 -11.94 -6.43 11.99
N ARG A 382 -13.15 -6.95 11.73
CA ARG A 382 -13.93 -7.70 12.74
C ARG A 382 -13.21 -8.99 13.17
N LEU A 383 -12.57 -9.67 12.22
CA LEU A 383 -11.73 -10.85 12.51
C LEU A 383 -10.45 -10.47 13.25
N ARG A 384 -9.86 -9.32 12.94
CA ARG A 384 -8.70 -8.82 13.69
C ARG A 384 -9.04 -8.42 15.12
N ASN A 385 -10.19 -7.79 15.34
CA ASN A 385 -10.69 -7.45 16.69
C ASN A 385 -10.96 -8.70 17.54
N TYR A 386 -11.39 -9.81 16.91
CA TYR A 386 -11.45 -11.11 17.58
C TYR A 386 -10.05 -11.62 17.94
N ALA A 387 -9.12 -11.62 16.98
CA ALA A 387 -7.74 -12.03 17.22
C ALA A 387 -7.06 -11.19 18.32
N TYR A 388 -7.36 -9.89 18.40
CA TYR A 388 -6.88 -9.03 19.47
C TYR A 388 -7.26 -9.57 20.85
N VAL A 389 -8.54 -9.89 21.09
CA VAL A 389 -8.99 -10.44 22.38
C VAL A 389 -8.37 -11.82 22.65
N GLU A 390 -8.25 -12.65 21.62
CA GLU A 390 -7.65 -13.97 21.74
C GLU A 390 -6.18 -13.93 22.18
N PHE A 391 -5.36 -13.10 21.52
CA PHE A 391 -3.92 -13.07 21.76
C PHE A 391 -3.50 -12.11 22.87
N ASP A 392 -4.17 -10.97 23.03
CA ASP A 392 -3.80 -9.96 24.02
C ASP A 392 -4.34 -10.29 25.42
N LEU A 393 -5.46 -11.02 25.50
CA LEU A 393 -6.07 -11.40 26.77
C LEU A 393 -6.16 -12.91 26.98
N LEU A 394 -6.91 -13.63 26.15
CA LEU A 394 -7.35 -14.99 26.48
C LEU A 394 -6.19 -15.99 26.49
N LYS A 395 -5.21 -15.83 25.59
CA LYS A 395 -3.98 -16.64 25.60
C LYS A 395 -3.29 -16.62 26.96
N GLN A 396 -3.13 -15.44 27.57
CA GLN A 396 -2.45 -15.29 28.85
C GLN A 396 -3.23 -15.92 30.01
N LYS A 397 -4.54 -16.10 29.84
CA LYS A 397 -5.44 -16.74 30.81
C LYS A 397 -5.61 -18.25 30.56
N GLY A 398 -4.92 -18.82 29.57
CA GLY A 398 -5.08 -20.23 29.19
C GLY A 398 -6.42 -20.53 28.51
N LEU A 399 -7.05 -19.51 27.92
CA LEU A 399 -8.37 -19.57 27.31
C LEU A 399 -8.36 -19.28 25.80
N LEU A 400 -7.19 -19.42 25.15
CA LEU A 400 -7.04 -19.19 23.70
C LEU A 400 -8.02 -20.09 22.92
N TYR A 401 -8.89 -19.48 22.13
CA TYR A 401 -9.95 -20.11 21.34
C TYR A 401 -10.93 -20.96 22.16
N ALA A 402 -11.04 -20.70 23.47
CA ALA A 402 -11.96 -21.42 24.32
C ALA A 402 -13.43 -21.13 23.96
N ASP A 403 -13.72 -19.93 23.44
CA ASP A 403 -15.01 -19.54 22.83
C ASP A 403 -16.24 -19.98 23.66
N ASN A 404 -16.12 -19.88 25.00
CA ASN A 404 -17.11 -20.38 25.95
C ASN A 404 -17.40 -19.37 27.06
N LYS A 405 -18.28 -19.76 28.00
CA LYS A 405 -18.67 -18.89 29.11
C LYS A 405 -17.48 -18.36 29.91
N ALA A 406 -16.47 -19.19 30.20
CA ALA A 406 -15.30 -18.77 30.97
C ALA A 406 -14.47 -17.69 30.24
N ALA A 407 -14.33 -17.82 28.92
CA ALA A 407 -13.70 -16.79 28.09
C ALA A 407 -14.53 -15.49 28.09
N MET A 408 -15.85 -15.58 27.88
CA MET A 408 -16.73 -14.40 27.89
C MET A 408 -16.75 -13.69 29.25
N ASP A 409 -16.83 -14.43 30.36
CA ASP A 409 -16.76 -13.89 31.72
C ASP A 409 -15.43 -13.14 31.94
N THR A 410 -14.33 -13.71 31.45
CA THR A 410 -12.98 -13.09 31.49
C THR A 410 -12.97 -11.79 30.70
N VAL A 411 -13.50 -11.76 29.47
CA VAL A 411 -13.58 -10.55 28.64
C VAL A 411 -14.43 -9.47 29.31
N ILE A 412 -15.60 -9.82 29.86
CA ILE A 412 -16.47 -8.87 30.58
C ILE A 412 -15.74 -8.31 31.80
N HIS A 413 -15.09 -9.17 32.60
CA HIS A 413 -14.35 -8.72 33.78
C HIS A 413 -13.23 -7.76 33.42
N GLU A 414 -12.40 -8.11 32.42
CA GLU A 414 -11.23 -7.33 32.03
C GLU A 414 -11.59 -6.03 31.29
N SER A 415 -12.72 -6.01 30.57
CA SER A 415 -13.25 -4.80 29.90
C SER A 415 -13.52 -3.64 30.87
N LYS A 416 -13.78 -3.92 32.15
CA LYS A 416 -14.06 -2.87 33.15
C LYS A 416 -12.84 -2.02 33.48
N LYS A 417 -11.63 -2.54 33.23
CA LYS A 417 -10.35 -1.89 33.59
C LYS A 417 -9.41 -1.69 32.40
N ASN A 418 -9.61 -2.41 31.29
CA ASN A 418 -8.82 -2.27 30.07
C ASN A 418 -9.68 -1.67 28.95
N PRO A 419 -9.47 -0.39 28.56
CA PRO A 419 -10.25 0.26 27.52
C PRO A 419 -10.11 -0.39 26.14
N PHE A 420 -8.97 -1.03 25.84
CA PHE A 420 -8.78 -1.73 24.57
C PHE A 420 -9.59 -3.03 24.51
N ILE A 421 -9.68 -3.77 25.63
CA ILE A 421 -10.58 -4.93 25.72
C ILE A 421 -12.03 -4.47 25.69
N ASN A 422 -12.37 -3.35 26.34
CA ASN A 422 -13.73 -2.80 26.26
C ASN A 422 -14.12 -2.42 24.82
N GLY A 423 -13.22 -1.78 24.07
CA GLY A 423 -13.45 -1.42 22.67
C GLY A 423 -13.66 -2.63 21.75
N ASN A 424 -13.10 -3.79 22.10
CA ASN A 424 -13.24 -5.03 21.33
C ASN A 424 -14.31 -6.00 21.87
N LYS A 425 -14.85 -5.74 23.08
CA LYS A 425 -15.80 -6.63 23.77
C LYS A 425 -17.04 -6.92 22.92
N ASP A 426 -17.66 -5.88 22.36
CA ASP A 426 -18.90 -6.04 21.59
C ASP A 426 -18.67 -6.83 20.30
N ASN A 427 -17.49 -6.70 19.70
CA ASN A 427 -17.08 -7.57 18.60
C ASN A 427 -16.91 -9.02 19.07
N TYR A 428 -16.21 -9.25 20.19
CA TYR A 428 -15.98 -10.59 20.74
C TYR A 428 -17.28 -11.31 21.12
N ILE A 429 -18.29 -10.59 21.65
CA ILE A 429 -19.62 -11.17 21.96
C ILE A 429 -20.20 -11.92 20.75
N ARG A 430 -20.04 -11.35 19.55
CA ARG A 430 -20.49 -11.97 18.29
C ARG A 430 -19.46 -12.96 17.77
N ALA A 431 -18.18 -12.58 17.80
CA ALA A 431 -17.10 -13.33 17.18
C ALA A 431 -16.74 -14.62 17.91
N GLN A 432 -17.07 -14.80 19.20
CA GLN A 432 -16.84 -16.05 19.92
C GLN A 432 -17.57 -17.25 19.29
N TYR A 433 -18.63 -17.01 18.50
CA TYR A 433 -19.33 -18.07 17.79
C TYR A 433 -18.66 -18.33 16.45
N LYS A 434 -18.06 -19.52 16.28
CA LYS A 434 -17.42 -19.92 15.02
C LYS A 434 -18.32 -19.74 13.78
N PRO A 435 -19.62 -20.08 13.77
CA PRO A 435 -20.47 -19.85 12.60
C PRO A 435 -20.57 -18.38 12.17
N VAL A 436 -20.47 -17.42 13.12
CA VAL A 436 -20.45 -15.98 12.81
C VAL A 436 -19.14 -15.62 12.11
N ARG A 437 -17.99 -16.12 12.61
CA ARG A 437 -16.69 -15.90 11.96
C ARG A 437 -16.63 -16.52 10.57
N ASP A 438 -17.18 -17.72 10.40
CA ASP A 438 -17.27 -18.40 9.10
C ASP A 438 -18.14 -17.60 8.13
N ALA A 439 -19.23 -16.98 8.59
CA ALA A 439 -20.07 -16.11 7.77
C ALA A 439 -19.33 -14.84 7.33
N TRP A 440 -18.60 -14.16 8.23
CA TRP A 440 -17.76 -13.00 7.89
C TRP A 440 -16.64 -13.35 6.91
N GLN A 441 -16.06 -14.55 6.98
CA GLN A 441 -15.08 -14.99 6.00
C GLN A 441 -15.74 -15.19 4.62
N LYS A 442 -16.90 -15.84 4.56
CA LYS A 442 -17.64 -16.03 3.30
C LYS A 442 -18.05 -14.70 2.67
N GLU A 443 -18.41 -13.71 3.48
CA GLU A 443 -18.73 -12.36 3.01
C GLU A 443 -17.51 -11.69 2.35
N GLN A 444 -16.33 -11.77 2.98
CA GLN A 444 -15.09 -11.30 2.36
C GLN A 444 -14.75 -12.05 1.07
N ASP A 445 -14.89 -13.37 1.07
CA ASP A 445 -14.61 -14.19 -0.11
C ASP A 445 -15.54 -13.81 -1.27
N ALA A 446 -16.84 -13.60 -1.00
CA ALA A 446 -17.82 -13.15 -1.99
C ALA A 446 -17.51 -11.75 -2.54
N LEU A 447 -17.09 -10.81 -1.69
CA LEU A 447 -16.65 -9.48 -2.14
C LEU A 447 -15.41 -9.57 -3.04
N VAL A 448 -14.44 -10.42 -2.70
CA VAL A 448 -13.25 -10.63 -3.52
C VAL A 448 -13.61 -11.30 -4.86
N ASP A 449 -14.52 -12.26 -4.86
CA ASP A 449 -15.07 -12.86 -6.09
C ASP A 449 -15.71 -11.81 -6.98
N GLU A 450 -16.58 -10.98 -6.42
CA GLU A 450 -17.29 -9.92 -7.16
C GLU A 450 -16.31 -8.86 -7.69
N ILE A 451 -15.30 -8.47 -6.91
CA ILE A 451 -14.23 -7.58 -7.38
C ILE A 451 -13.53 -8.16 -8.62
N TYR A 452 -13.12 -9.42 -8.59
CA TYR A 452 -12.41 -10.03 -9.73
C TYR A 452 -13.31 -10.36 -10.93
N ALA A 453 -14.63 -10.48 -10.72
CA ALA A 453 -15.61 -10.55 -11.80
C ALA A 453 -15.83 -9.16 -12.43
N THR A 454 -15.92 -8.14 -11.59
CA THR A 454 -16.18 -6.76 -11.98
C THR A 454 -14.96 -6.08 -12.57
N ASN A 455 -13.72 -6.46 -12.22
CA ASN A 455 -12.52 -5.71 -12.61
C ASN A 455 -12.06 -5.84 -14.07
N LYS A 456 -12.83 -6.49 -14.94
CA LYS A 456 -12.48 -6.64 -16.36
C LYS A 456 -12.80 -5.35 -17.12
N PRO A 457 -11.81 -4.64 -17.68
CA PRO A 457 -12.11 -3.49 -18.53
C PRO A 457 -13.02 -3.89 -19.69
N LYS A 458 -13.91 -2.98 -20.08
CA LYS A 458 -14.84 -3.18 -21.19
C LYS A 458 -14.43 -2.30 -22.37
N THR A 459 -14.97 -2.61 -23.54
CA THR A 459 -14.80 -1.73 -24.70
C THR A 459 -15.73 -0.54 -24.55
N HIS A 460 -15.16 0.67 -24.59
CA HIS A 460 -15.87 1.95 -24.51
C HIS A 460 -15.82 2.66 -25.85
N LYS A 461 -16.92 3.30 -26.24
CA LYS A 461 -16.98 4.16 -27.42
C LYS A 461 -16.57 5.58 -27.00
N VAL A 462 -15.46 6.06 -27.55
CA VAL A 462 -14.94 7.40 -27.30
C VAL A 462 -15.23 8.29 -28.49
N THR A 463 -15.66 9.53 -28.24
CA THR A 463 -15.87 10.55 -29.26
C THR A 463 -15.30 11.88 -28.80
N LEU A 464 -14.57 12.56 -29.70
CA LEU A 464 -14.16 13.95 -29.54
C LEU A 464 -14.94 14.78 -30.53
N GLN A 465 -15.78 15.68 -30.01
CA GLN A 465 -16.69 16.51 -30.82
C GLN A 465 -16.37 17.99 -30.64
N LEU A 466 -16.05 18.68 -31.73
CA LEU A 466 -15.79 20.12 -31.75
C LEU A 466 -17.02 20.89 -31.22
N VAL A 467 -16.78 21.79 -30.27
CA VAL A 467 -17.78 22.72 -29.75
C VAL A 467 -18.02 23.80 -30.81
N LYS A 468 -19.29 23.97 -31.19
CA LYS A 468 -19.71 24.92 -32.23
C LYS A 468 -19.90 26.32 -31.70
#